data_AF-A0A537NXT7-F1
#
_entry.id   AF-A0A537NXT7-F1
#
_cell.length_a   1.000
_cell.length_b   1.000
_cell.length_c   1.000
_cell.angle_alpha   90.00
_cell.angle_beta   90.00
_cell.angle_gamma   90.00
#
_symmetry.space_group_name_H-M   'P 1'
#
loop_
_entity.id
_entity.type
_entity.pdbx_description
1 polymer ?
#
loop_
_entity_poly.entity_id
_entity_poly.type
_entity_poly.pdbx_seq_one_letter_code
_entity_poly.pdbx_strand_id
1 'polypeptide(L)' 'MAIRVLLHGDVWFAPEDIAVLTAAFELALHKLELADRQDPLVVALAKFIIELAKAGERDPDKLCEGALKILRKSQLKL' A
#
# COMPACT_ATOMS: atom_id res chain seq x y z
N MET A 1 -8.40 -1.96 -10.92
CA MET A 1 -7.04 -2.12 -11.47
C MET A 1 -6.08 -2.08 -10.31
N ALA A 2 -5.50 -3.24 -10.02
CA ALA A 2 -4.82 -3.58 -8.79
C ALA A 2 -3.36 -3.10 -8.80
N ILE A 3 -2.77 -3.01 -7.61
CA ILE A 3 -1.37 -2.67 -7.28
C ILE A 3 -0.29 -3.33 -8.16
N ARG A 4 -0.65 -4.32 -8.98
CA ARG A 4 0.19 -5.02 -9.96
C ARG A 4 1.01 -4.09 -10.87
N VAL A 5 0.49 -2.93 -11.26
CA VAL A 5 1.21 -1.97 -12.13
C VAL A 5 2.47 -1.40 -11.45
N LEU A 6 2.52 -1.42 -10.12
CA LEU A 6 3.62 -0.86 -9.32
C LEU A 6 4.66 -1.92 -8.91
N LEU A 7 4.44 -3.19 -9.25
CA LEU A 7 5.38 -4.28 -8.98
C LEU A 7 6.42 -4.38 -10.11
N HIS A 8 7.34 -3.43 -10.17
CA HIS A 8 8.50 -3.47 -11.08
C HIS A 8 9.79 -3.60 -10.23
N GLY A 9 10.35 -4.81 -10.10
CA GLY A 9 11.60 -5.07 -9.38
C GLY A 9 11.79 -6.53 -8.91
N ASP A 10 13.01 -6.87 -8.44
CA ASP A 10 13.55 -8.19 -8.03
C ASP A 10 12.76 -9.01 -6.98
N VAL A 11 11.57 -8.58 -6.58
CA VAL A 11 10.74 -9.24 -5.56
C VAL A 11 9.57 -9.95 -6.23
N TRP A 12 9.63 -11.28 -6.22
CA TRP A 12 8.55 -12.12 -6.73
C TRP A 12 7.49 -12.31 -5.65
N PHE A 13 6.36 -11.63 -5.79
CA PHE A 13 5.19 -11.88 -4.94
C PHE A 13 4.37 -13.03 -5.51
N ALA A 14 4.02 -13.98 -4.65
CA ALA A 14 3.09 -15.03 -5.02
C ALA A 14 1.68 -14.43 -5.26
N PRO A 15 0.80 -15.09 -6.03
CA PRO A 15 -0.57 -14.62 -6.23
C PRO A 15 -1.31 -14.33 -4.92
N GLU A 16 -1.05 -15.11 -3.87
CA GLU A 16 -1.60 -14.96 -2.52
C GLU A 16 -1.10 -13.66 -1.87
N ASP A 17 0.19 -13.36 -2.01
CA ASP A 17 0.76 -12.10 -1.53
C ASP A 17 0.13 -10.91 -2.26
N ILE A 18 -0.07 -11.02 -3.58
CA ILE A 18 -0.71 -9.95 -4.36
C ILE A 18 -2.15 -9.71 -3.89
N ALA A 19 -2.88 -10.76 -3.50
CA ALA A 19 -4.22 -10.62 -2.94
C ALA A 19 -4.19 -9.87 -1.59
N VAL A 20 -3.25 -10.20 -0.72
CA VAL A 20 -3.01 -9.50 0.55
C VAL A 20 -2.68 -8.02 0.32
N LEU A 21 -1.75 -7.72 -0.59
CA LEU A 21 -1.37 -6.34 -0.93
C LEU A 21 -2.54 -5.54 -1.49
N THR A 22 -3.37 -6.18 -2.31
CA THR A 22 -4.56 -5.56 -2.90
C THR A 22 -5.60 -5.25 -1.80
N ALA A 23 -5.86 -6.20 -0.90
CA ALA A 23 -6.78 -5.99 0.22
C ALA A 23 -6.32 -4.86 1.14
N ALA A 24 -5.04 -4.83 1.51
CA ALA A 24 -4.46 -3.76 2.32
C ALA A 24 -4.62 -2.38 1.66
N PHE A 25 -4.43 -2.31 0.35
CA PHE A 25 -4.54 -1.08 -0.41
C PHE A 25 -5.99 -0.58 -0.50
N GLU A 26 -6.94 -1.47 -0.77
CA GLU A 26 -8.36 -1.12 -0.81
C GLU A 26 -8.88 -0.67 0.57
N LEU A 27 -8.47 -1.35 1.65
CA LEU A 27 -8.76 -0.93 3.02
C LEU A 27 -8.22 0.47 3.32
N ALA A 28 -7.00 0.76 2.88
CA ALA A 28 -6.38 2.05 3.11
C ALA A 28 -7.05 3.18 2.33
N LEU A 29 -7.47 2.93 1.08
CA LEU A 29 -8.26 3.87 0.28
C LEU A 29 -9.62 4.17 0.93
N HIS A 30 -10.31 3.13 1.40
CA HIS A 30 -11.59 3.28 2.09
C HIS A 30 -11.45 4.14 3.35
N LYS A 31 -10.39 3.93 4.15
CA LYS A 31 -10.10 4.70 5.37
C LYS A 31 -9.72 6.17 5.12
N LEU A 32 -9.26 6.52 3.92
CA LEU A 32 -8.86 7.88 3.57
C LEU A 32 -9.95 8.65 2.82
N GLU A 33 -11.09 8.00 2.49
CA GLU A 33 -12.16 8.56 1.65
C GLU A 33 -11.64 9.14 0.32
N LEU A 34 -10.47 8.66 -0.14
CA LEU A 34 -9.84 9.11 -1.38
C LEU A 34 -10.55 8.47 -2.57
N ALA A 35 -11.44 9.23 -3.18
CA ALA A 35 -12.11 8.83 -4.42
C ALA A 35 -11.16 8.87 -5.63
N ASP A 36 -10.16 9.77 -5.61
CA ASP A 36 -9.28 9.99 -6.74
C ASP A 36 -8.01 9.12 -6.68
N ARG A 37 -7.98 8.08 -7.53
CA ARG A 37 -6.89 7.10 -7.58
C ARG A 37 -5.62 7.63 -8.24
N GLN A 38 -5.65 8.83 -8.81
CA GLN A 38 -4.50 9.50 -9.41
C GLN A 38 -3.79 10.45 -8.43
N ASP A 39 -4.31 10.57 -7.22
CA ASP A 39 -3.68 11.39 -6.19
C ASP A 39 -2.26 10.86 -5.89
N PRO A 40 -1.23 11.72 -5.86
CA PRO A 40 0.11 11.36 -5.38
C PRO A 40 0.12 10.61 -4.04
N LEU A 41 -0.86 10.87 -3.16
CA LEU A 41 -1.09 10.14 -1.92
C LEU A 41 -1.37 8.66 -2.15
N VAL A 42 -2.18 8.32 -3.16
CA VAL A 42 -2.52 6.94 -3.52
C VAL A 42 -1.31 6.18 -4.02
N VAL A 43 -0.47 6.82 -4.84
CA VAL A 43 0.79 6.23 -5.32
C VAL A 43 1.77 6.03 -4.15
N ALA A 44 1.89 7.00 -3.25
CA ALA A 44 2.73 6.89 -2.06
C ALA A 44 2.26 5.74 -1.13
N LEU A 45 0.95 5.62 -0.92
CA LEU A 45 0.35 4.57 -0.12
C LEU A 45 0.67 3.18 -0.66
N ALA A 46 0.51 2.96 -1.97
CA ALA A 46 0.85 1.69 -2.61
C ALA A 46 2.34 1.34 -2.44
N LYS A 47 3.24 2.32 -2.58
CA LYS A 47 4.68 2.12 -2.34
C LYS A 47 4.96 1.69 -0.91
N PHE A 48 4.35 2.32 0.09
CA PHE A 48 4.54 1.94 1.49
C PHE A 48 4.05 0.52 1.80
N ILE A 49 2.91 0.10 1.24
CA ILE A 49 2.40 -1.26 1.38
C ILE A 49 3.40 -2.28 0.79
N ILE A 50 3.94 -1.99 -0.39
CA ILE A 50 4.95 -2.86 -1.04
C ILE A 50 6.21 -2.96 -0.18
N GLU A 51 6.72 -1.85 0.36
CA GLU A 51 7.92 -1.86 1.21
C GLU A 51 7.71 -2.63 2.53
N LEU A 52 6.55 -2.49 3.17
CA LEU A 52 6.22 -3.28 4.36
C LEU A 52 6.14 -4.78 4.05
N ALA A 53 5.61 -5.14 2.88
CA ALA A 53 5.60 -6.52 2.44
C ALA A 53 6.99 -7.03 2.07
N LYS A 54 7.86 -6.20 1.49
CA LYS A 54 9.27 -6.58 1.32
C LYS A 54 9.97 -6.85 2.66
N ALA A 55 9.58 -6.14 3.72
CA ALA A 55 10.06 -6.38 5.08
C ALA A 55 9.49 -7.64 5.75
N GLY A 56 8.59 -8.37 5.09
CA GLY A 56 8.04 -9.64 5.56
C GLY A 56 6.63 -9.57 6.15
N GLU A 57 5.99 -8.39 6.18
CA GLU A 57 4.60 -8.29 6.63
C GLU A 57 3.64 -8.92 5.59
N ARG A 58 2.68 -9.71 6.06
CA ARG A 58 1.71 -10.44 5.22
C ARG A 58 0.28 -10.33 5.75
N ASP A 59 0.07 -9.55 6.81
CA ASP A 59 -1.26 -9.24 7.32
C ASP A 59 -1.80 -7.98 6.63
N PRO A 60 -2.98 -8.05 5.96
CA PRO A 60 -3.52 -6.92 5.20
C PRO A 60 -3.88 -5.71 6.09
N ASP A 61 -4.32 -5.94 7.33
CA ASP A 61 -4.64 -4.87 8.27
C ASP A 61 -3.37 -4.17 8.75
N LYS A 62 -2.32 -4.93 9.10
CA LYS A 62 -1.02 -4.35 9.50
C LYS A 62 -0.35 -3.59 8.36
N LEU A 63 -0.44 -4.10 7.13
CA LEU A 63 0.05 -3.40 5.94
C LEU A 63 -0.69 -2.07 5.75
N CYS A 64 -2.03 -2.09 5.86
CA CYS A 64 -2.87 -0.89 5.77
C CYS A 64 -2.51 0.13 6.85
N GLU A 65 -2.52 -0.26 8.12
CA GLU A 65 -2.22 0.62 9.25
C GLU A 65 -0.80 1.16 9.21
N GLY A 66 0.18 0.31 8.87
CA GLY A 66 1.57 0.70 8.70
C GLY A 66 1.73 1.74 7.60
N ALA A 67 1.13 1.51 6.42
CA ALA A 67 1.19 2.44 5.30
C ALA A 67 0.53 3.78 5.63
N LEU A 68 -0.64 3.78 6.29
CA LEU A 68 -1.32 5.00 6.75
C LEU A 68 -0.48 5.77 7.78
N LYS A 69 0.18 5.07 8.70
CA LYS A 69 1.06 5.69 9.71
C LYS A 69 2.27 6.35 9.05
N ILE A 70 2.88 5.71 8.05
CA ILE A 70 4.00 6.28 7.29
C ILE A 70 3.53 7.50 6.50
N LEU A 71 2.39 7.40 5.81
CA LEU A 71 1.80 8.49 5.03
C LEU A 71 1.54 9.72 5.90
N ARG A 72 0.88 9.56 7.05
CA ARG A 72 0.62 10.65 8.01
C ARG A 72 1.92 11.30 8.50
N LYS A 73 2.94 10.50 8.83
CA LYS A 73 4.26 11.03 9.22
C LYS A 73 4.96 11.80 8.10
N SER A 74 4.73 11.42 6.84
CA SER A 74 5.29 12.11 5.67
C SER A 74 4.60 13.46 5.43
N GLN A 75 3.31 13.58 5.74
CA GLN A 75 2.55 14.84 5.63
C GLN A 75 2.90 15.85 6.73
N LEU A 76 3.20 15.35 7.94
CA LEU A 76 3.64 16.18 9.08
C LEU A 76 5.06 16.77 8.95
N LYS A 77 5.78 16.44 7.88
CA LYS A 77 7.14 16.94 7.59
C LYS A 77 7.19 18.03 6.51
N LEU A 78 6.03 18.49 6.01
CA LEU A 78 5.91 19.70 5.20
C LEU A 78 5.71 20.93 6.09
#